data_AF-A0ABD6ENB0-F1
#
_entry.id   AF-A0ABD6ENB0-F1
#
_cell.length_a   1.000
_cell.length_b   1.000
_cell.length_c   1.000
_cell.angle_alpha   90.00
_cell.angle_beta   90.00
_cell.angle_gamma   90.00
#
_symmetry.space_group_name_H-M   'P 1'
#
loop_
_entity.id
_entity.type
_entity.pdbx_description
1 polymer ?
#
loop_
_entity_poly.entity_id
_entity_poly.type
_entity_poly.pdbx_seq_one_letter_code
_entity_poly.pdbx_strand_id
1 'polypeptide(L)'
;MTGPVLKMEQMEGETMREEISPTKLFLLKQSRFVRMVSVLALVSSTLLVLTVTALCYLIIVKPEQSPQRSVIENSSSSMTSNTNLNRPQERPAPSWPVPSGSLLGKFKRAAVATDEGVCSNVGREILILGGNAADASIAALLCLGVVQPQSSGLGGGFLMTLFNGWVTLIL
;
A
#
# COMPACT_ATOMS: atom_id res chain seq x y z
N MET A 1 -55.08 65.40 30.49
CA MET A 1 -54.58 65.41 29.10
C MET A 1 -53.71 64.17 28.93
N THR A 2 -54.00 63.42 27.85
CA THR A 2 -53.23 62.29 27.27
C THR A 2 -52.97 61.03 28.12
N GLY A 3 -53.67 59.92 27.82
CA GLY A 3 -53.09 58.56 27.91
C GLY A 3 -52.34 58.22 26.61
N PRO A 4 -52.21 56.94 26.19
CA PRO A 4 -52.07 55.67 26.93
C PRO A 4 -50.93 54.78 26.36
N VAL A 5 -50.42 53.73 27.03
CA VAL A 5 -49.88 52.53 26.33
C VAL A 5 -50.08 51.26 27.15
N LEU A 6 -50.71 50.28 26.49
CA LEU A 6 -51.09 48.92 26.89
C LEU A 6 -49.92 47.92 26.84
N LYS A 7 -49.94 46.93 27.75
CA LYS A 7 -49.79 45.47 27.48
C LYS A 7 -49.99 44.72 28.82
N MET A 8 -51.15 44.14 29.16
CA MET A 8 -51.73 42.86 28.70
C MET A 8 -50.75 41.69 28.71
N GLU A 9 -50.61 41.08 29.88
CA GLU A 9 -51.03 39.70 30.21
C GLU A 9 -50.76 38.56 29.19
N GLN A 10 -50.03 37.56 29.70
CA GLN A 10 -50.29 36.10 29.63
C GLN A 10 -49.60 35.19 28.58
N MET A 11 -49.15 34.05 29.15
CA MET A 11 -49.12 32.66 28.62
C MET A 11 -47.79 32.09 28.08
N GLU A 12 -47.24 31.20 28.90
CA GLU A 12 -46.74 29.85 28.59
C GLU A 12 -46.09 29.58 27.23
N GLY A 13 -44.83 29.16 27.27
CA GLY A 13 -44.10 28.68 26.11
C GLY A 13 -42.76 28.08 26.49
N GLU A 14 -42.81 26.92 27.14
CA GLU A 14 -41.66 26.02 27.26
C GLU A 14 -41.19 25.65 25.84
N THR A 15 -40.04 26.16 25.42
CA THR A 15 -39.38 25.66 24.21
C THR A 15 -37.89 25.61 24.48
N MET A 16 -37.49 24.39 24.85
CA MET A 16 -36.13 23.84 24.88
C MET A 16 -35.26 24.44 23.78
N ARG A 17 -34.35 25.34 24.18
CA ARG A 17 -33.23 25.72 23.34
C ARG A 17 -32.18 24.61 23.49
N GLU A 18 -32.27 23.57 22.66
CA GLU A 18 -31.20 22.60 22.43
C GLU A 18 -29.96 23.38 21.95
N GLU A 19 -29.05 23.65 22.88
CA GLU A 19 -27.71 24.15 22.61
C GLU A 19 -26.97 23.02 21.87
N ILE A 20 -26.94 23.12 20.53
CA ILE A 20 -26.24 22.15 19.67
C ILE A 20 -24.74 22.36 19.88
N SER A 21 -24.18 21.56 20.78
CA SER A 21 -22.75 21.51 21.10
C SER A 21 -21.88 21.38 19.82
N PRO A 22 -20.76 22.13 19.69
CA PRO A 22 -19.88 22.13 18.52
C PRO A 22 -19.29 20.75 18.15
N THR A 23 -19.32 19.79 19.09
CA THR A 23 -18.95 18.38 18.85
C THR A 23 -19.97 17.63 17.97
N LYS A 24 -21.28 17.90 18.10
CA LYS A 24 -22.30 17.25 17.24
C LYS A 24 -22.20 17.72 15.78
N LEU A 25 -21.80 18.97 15.54
CA LEU A 25 -21.56 19.50 14.20
C LEU A 25 -20.32 18.86 13.53
N PHE A 26 -19.26 18.57 14.30
CA PHE A 26 -18.08 17.86 13.83
C PHE A 26 -18.40 16.40 13.46
N LEU A 27 -19.17 15.69 14.29
CA LEU A 27 -19.57 14.30 14.03
C LEU A 27 -20.54 14.16 12.85
N LEU A 28 -21.45 15.12 12.65
CA LEU A 28 -22.32 15.14 11.46
C LEU A 28 -21.54 15.47 10.18
N LYS A 29 -20.51 16.31 10.26
CA LYS A 29 -19.62 16.62 9.12
C LYS A 29 -18.73 15.43 8.76
N GLN A 30 -18.25 14.69 9.76
CA GLN A 30 -17.53 13.43 9.59
C GLN A 30 -18.41 12.34 8.95
N SER A 31 -19.69 12.25 9.33
CA SER A 31 -20.67 11.33 8.71
C SER A 31 -20.98 11.66 7.24
N ARG A 32 -21.16 12.95 6.90
CA ARG A 32 -21.37 13.37 5.51
C ARG A 32 -20.12 13.21 4.64
N PHE A 33 -18.94 13.44 5.19
CA PHE A 33 -17.66 13.23 4.49
C PHE A 33 -17.39 11.75 4.20
N VAL A 34 -17.58 10.87 5.19
CA VAL A 34 -17.39 9.42 5.02
C VAL A 34 -18.40 8.83 4.02
N ARG A 35 -19.66 9.29 4.05
CA ARG A 35 -20.67 8.90 3.05
C ARG A 35 -20.29 9.38 1.65
N MET A 36 -19.78 10.60 1.52
CA MET A 36 -19.30 11.14 0.24
C MET A 36 -18.12 10.34 -0.31
N VAL A 37 -17.11 10.05 0.51
CA VAL A 37 -15.95 9.23 0.11
C VAL A 37 -16.37 7.81 -0.25
N SER A 38 -17.29 7.20 0.50
CA SER A 38 -17.83 5.87 0.20
C SER A 38 -18.59 5.85 -1.14
N VAL A 39 -19.43 6.85 -1.41
CA VAL A 39 -20.13 6.96 -2.70
C VAL A 39 -19.14 7.17 -3.85
N LEU A 40 -18.15 8.04 -3.67
CA LEU A 40 -17.09 8.25 -4.68
C LEU A 40 -16.28 6.98 -4.93
N ALA A 41 -15.98 6.20 -3.90
CA ALA A 41 -15.29 4.91 -4.02
C ALA A 41 -16.15 3.88 -4.77
N LEU A 42 -17.46 3.82 -4.48
CA LEU A 42 -18.40 2.94 -5.20
C LEU A 42 -18.52 3.33 -6.67
N VAL A 43 -18.65 4.62 -6.97
CA VAL A 43 -18.74 5.13 -8.36
C VAL A 43 -17.43 4.88 -9.12
N SER A 44 -16.27 5.08 -8.47
CA SER A 44 -14.97 4.77 -9.06
C SER A 44 -14.81 3.28 -9.35
N SER A 45 -15.20 2.43 -8.41
CA SER A 45 -15.16 0.97 -8.56
C SER A 45 -16.06 0.49 -9.71
N THR A 46 -17.30 0.98 -9.81
CA THR A 46 -18.20 0.60 -10.91
C THR A 46 -17.68 1.05 -12.27
N LEU A 47 -17.12 2.26 -12.37
CA LEU A 47 -16.53 2.76 -13.60
C LEU A 47 -15.30 1.93 -14.03
N LEU A 48 -14.45 1.54 -13.07
CA LEU A 48 -13.32 0.65 -13.33
C LEU A 48 -13.77 -0.75 -13.79
N VAL A 49 -14.78 -1.33 -13.15
CA VAL A 49 -15.32 -2.63 -13.56
C VAL A 49 -15.92 -2.58 -14.97
N LEU A 50 -16.68 -1.53 -15.30
CA LEU A 50 -17.26 -1.36 -16.64
C LEU A 50 -16.19 -1.16 -17.71
N THR A 51 -15.14 -0.40 -17.42
CA THR A 51 -14.03 -0.18 -18.37
C THR A 51 -13.21 -1.45 -18.60
N VAL A 52 -12.88 -2.19 -17.54
CA VAL A 52 -12.14 -3.46 -17.65
C VAL A 52 -12.98 -4.52 -18.38
N THR A 53 -14.26 -4.65 -18.06
CA THR A 53 -15.14 -5.60 -18.76
C THR A 53 -15.28 -5.23 -20.23
N ALA A 54 -15.46 -3.96 -20.59
CA ALA A 54 -15.49 -3.51 -21.99
C ALA A 54 -14.18 -3.81 -22.72
N LEU A 55 -13.01 -3.56 -22.09
CA LEU A 55 -11.70 -3.89 -22.67
C LEU A 55 -11.52 -5.40 -22.86
N CYS A 56 -11.91 -6.22 -21.87
CA CYS A 56 -11.91 -7.68 -22.00
C CYS A 56 -12.81 -8.15 -23.16
N TYR A 57 -14.02 -7.59 -23.30
CA TYR A 57 -14.89 -7.88 -24.43
C TYR A 57 -14.23 -7.50 -25.77
N LEU A 58 -13.59 -6.33 -25.86
CA LEU A 58 -12.91 -5.91 -27.10
C LEU A 58 -11.70 -6.79 -27.45
N ILE A 59 -10.96 -7.29 -26.45
CA ILE A 59 -9.83 -8.21 -26.68
C ILE A 59 -10.34 -9.60 -27.13
N ILE A 60 -11.40 -10.12 -26.49
CA ILE A 60 -11.93 -11.46 -26.80
C ILE A 60 -12.69 -11.49 -28.14
N VAL A 61 -13.46 -10.43 -28.44
CA VAL A 61 -14.34 -10.40 -29.63
C VAL A 61 -13.59 -9.93 -30.88
N LYS A 62 -12.35 -9.43 -30.78
CA LYS A 62 -11.55 -9.13 -31.97
C LYS A 62 -11.11 -10.45 -32.62
N PRO A 63 -11.63 -10.81 -33.81
CA PRO A 63 -11.24 -12.05 -34.45
C PRO A 63 -9.77 -11.96 -34.87
N GLU A 64 -8.95 -12.80 -34.26
CA GLU A 64 -7.57 -13.07 -34.63
C GLU A 64 -7.57 -13.72 -36.03
N GLN A 65 -7.23 -12.93 -37.05
CA GLN A 65 -6.93 -13.44 -38.38
C GLN A 65 -5.54 -14.10 -38.33
N SER A 66 -5.54 -15.41 -38.08
CA SER A 66 -4.35 -16.29 -38.12
C SER A 66 -3.54 -16.15 -39.41
N PRO A 67 -2.22 -16.37 -39.35
CA PRO A 67 -1.65 -17.45 -40.15
C PRO A 67 -0.77 -18.42 -39.35
N GLN A 68 -0.91 -19.70 -39.66
CA GLN A 68 -0.26 -20.86 -39.05
C GLN A 68 1.28 -20.84 -39.09
N ARG A 69 1.89 -21.43 -38.06
CA ARG A 69 3.06 -22.29 -38.29
C ARG A 69 2.97 -23.57 -37.47
N SER A 70 3.21 -24.65 -38.17
CA SER A 70 2.94 -26.05 -37.86
C SER A 70 4.20 -26.80 -37.41
N VAL A 71 3.97 -28.00 -36.87
CA VAL A 71 4.89 -29.15 -36.70
C VAL A 71 5.94 -28.95 -35.57
N ILE A 72 6.15 -29.83 -34.59
CA ILE A 72 6.27 -31.29 -34.63
C ILE A 72 5.81 -31.91 -33.29
N GLU A 73 4.89 -32.86 -33.39
CA GLU A 73 4.48 -33.80 -32.36
C GLU A 73 5.12 -35.15 -32.71
N ASN A 74 6.29 -35.45 -32.14
CA ASN A 74 6.93 -36.74 -32.36
C ASN A 74 7.34 -37.39 -31.03
N SER A 75 6.81 -38.61 -30.88
CA SER A 75 7.43 -39.78 -30.23
C SER A 75 7.53 -39.79 -28.71
N SER A 76 6.49 -40.38 -28.13
CA SER A 76 6.63 -41.42 -27.10
C SER A 76 7.83 -42.34 -27.33
N SER A 77 8.71 -42.44 -26.32
CA SER A 77 9.48 -43.65 -26.08
C SER A 77 9.69 -43.86 -24.58
N SER A 78 9.18 -45.00 -24.16
CA SER A 78 9.19 -45.69 -22.87
C SER A 78 10.54 -45.81 -22.15
N MET A 79 10.45 -45.85 -20.81
CA MET A 79 11.19 -46.70 -19.85
C MET A 79 12.72 -46.80 -19.98
N THR A 80 13.43 -46.37 -18.93
CA THR A 80 14.16 -47.30 -18.04
C THR A 80 14.48 -46.61 -16.71
N SER A 81 13.83 -47.06 -15.64
CA SER A 81 14.21 -46.75 -14.26
C SER A 81 15.47 -47.55 -13.92
N ASN A 82 16.65 -46.98 -14.12
CA ASN A 82 17.89 -47.51 -13.55
C ASN A 82 18.11 -46.88 -12.17
N THR A 83 17.61 -47.53 -11.12
CA THR A 83 18.00 -47.24 -9.74
C THR A 83 19.42 -47.72 -9.50
N ASN A 84 20.41 -46.94 -9.93
CA ASN A 84 21.78 -47.08 -9.45
C ASN A 84 21.89 -46.20 -8.20
N LEU A 85 21.82 -46.84 -7.03
CA LEU A 85 21.95 -46.21 -5.71
C LEU A 85 23.43 -45.82 -5.49
N ASN A 86 23.94 -44.89 -6.28
CA ASN A 86 25.25 -44.31 -6.09
C ASN A 86 25.12 -43.14 -5.10
N ARG A 87 25.69 -43.37 -3.91
CA ARG A 87 26.14 -42.45 -2.85
C ARG A 87 25.83 -40.95 -3.10
N PRO A 88 25.19 -40.22 -2.16
CA PRO A 88 25.09 -38.77 -2.25
C PRO A 88 26.48 -38.19 -2.48
N GLN A 89 26.71 -37.65 -3.67
CA GLN A 89 27.94 -36.95 -3.98
C GLN A 89 27.94 -35.68 -3.13
N GLU A 90 28.74 -35.68 -2.07
CA GLU A 90 28.94 -34.55 -1.17
C GLU A 90 29.40 -33.37 -2.03
N ARG A 91 28.51 -32.40 -2.27
CA ARG A 91 28.86 -31.23 -3.06
C ARG A 91 29.96 -30.48 -2.29
N PRO A 92 31.10 -30.16 -2.91
CA PRO A 92 32.14 -29.41 -2.24
C PRO A 92 31.54 -28.10 -1.70
N ALA A 93 31.87 -27.76 -0.46
CA ALA A 93 31.37 -26.55 0.16
C ALA A 93 31.75 -25.33 -0.69
N PRO A 94 30.86 -24.35 -0.86
CA PRO A 94 31.19 -23.13 -1.59
C PRO A 94 32.40 -22.44 -0.95
N SER A 95 33.41 -22.12 -1.77
CA SER A 95 34.60 -21.38 -1.33
C SER A 95 34.31 -19.88 -1.30
N TRP A 96 34.03 -19.34 -0.12
CA TRP A 96 33.81 -17.90 0.06
C TRP A 96 35.14 -17.13 -0.03
N PRO A 97 35.14 -15.92 -0.61
CA PRO A 97 36.31 -15.04 -0.56
C PRO A 97 36.60 -14.59 0.88
N VAL A 98 37.81 -14.09 1.12
CA VAL A 98 38.16 -13.48 2.41
C VAL A 98 37.22 -12.32 2.73
N PRO A 99 36.83 -12.13 4.00
CA PRO A 99 35.90 -11.06 4.38
C PRO A 99 36.51 -9.70 4.09
N SER A 100 35.74 -8.85 3.40
CA SER A 100 36.07 -7.42 3.25
C SER A 100 35.85 -6.68 4.58
N GLY A 101 36.72 -5.73 4.91
CA GLY A 101 36.49 -4.83 6.03
C GLY A 101 35.25 -3.94 5.79
N SER A 102 34.39 -3.80 6.79
CA SER A 102 33.27 -2.85 6.79
C SER A 102 33.53 -1.74 7.81
N LEU A 103 33.34 -0.48 7.42
CA LEU A 103 33.49 0.68 8.29
C LEU A 103 32.24 0.84 9.17
N LEU A 104 32.43 0.94 10.49
CA LEU A 104 31.35 1.24 11.42
C LEU A 104 30.87 2.69 11.25
N GLY A 105 29.68 2.88 10.68
CA GLY A 105 29.01 4.17 10.62
C GLY A 105 28.42 4.59 11.97
N LYS A 106 28.80 5.77 12.49
CA LYS A 106 28.17 6.39 13.67
C LYS A 106 27.36 7.61 13.24
N PHE A 107 26.06 7.61 13.55
CA PHE A 107 25.13 8.67 13.15
C PHE A 107 24.54 9.37 14.39
N LYS A 108 24.37 10.70 14.33
CA LYS A 108 23.87 11.50 15.46
C LYS A 108 22.34 11.67 15.49
N ARG A 109 21.69 11.67 14.33
CA ARG A 109 20.27 12.04 14.20
C ARG A 109 19.42 10.90 13.66
N ALA A 110 19.79 10.36 12.51
CA ALA A 110 19.09 9.27 11.87
C ALA A 110 20.04 8.52 10.92
N ALA A 111 19.66 7.30 10.56
CA ALA A 111 20.35 6.46 9.60
C ALA A 111 19.31 5.69 8.78
N VAL A 112 19.62 5.45 7.52
CA VAL A 112 18.83 4.61 6.60
C VAL A 112 19.79 3.62 5.99
N ALA A 113 19.42 2.35 6.00
CA ALA A 113 20.18 1.27 5.39
C ALA A 113 19.24 0.41 4.55
N THR A 114 19.63 0.15 3.31
CA THR A 114 18.92 -0.66 2.32
C THR A 114 19.92 -1.47 1.52
N ASP A 115 19.45 -2.50 0.82
CA ASP A 115 20.30 -3.33 -0.06
C ASP A 115 20.99 -2.50 -1.16
N GLU A 116 20.33 -1.44 -1.61
CA GLU A 116 20.84 -0.56 -2.66
C GLU A 116 21.15 0.86 -2.14
N GLY A 117 22.33 1.38 -2.48
CA GLY A 117 22.81 2.66 -1.98
C GLY A 117 21.95 3.84 -2.43
N VAL A 118 21.39 3.78 -3.65
CA VAL A 118 20.49 4.81 -4.19
C VAL A 118 19.23 4.94 -3.33
N CYS A 119 18.64 3.81 -2.89
CA CYS A 119 17.43 3.83 -2.07
C CYS A 119 17.68 4.31 -0.64
N SER A 120 18.87 4.05 -0.09
CA SER A 120 19.31 4.67 1.16
C SER A 120 19.42 6.20 1.03
N ASN A 121 19.85 6.69 -0.14
CA ASN A 121 19.93 8.11 -0.44
C ASN A 121 18.53 8.75 -0.47
N VAL A 122 17.57 8.11 -1.13
CA VAL A 122 16.17 8.56 -1.19
C VAL A 122 15.55 8.63 0.22
N GLY A 123 15.67 7.57 1.02
CA GLY A 123 15.16 7.59 2.40
C GLY A 123 15.83 8.68 3.26
N ARG A 124 17.14 8.92 3.07
CA ARG A 124 17.85 10.00 3.75
C ARG A 124 17.32 11.38 3.34
N GLU A 125 17.02 11.60 2.07
CA GLU A 125 16.45 12.87 1.60
C GLU A 125 15.10 13.16 2.26
N ILE A 126 14.24 12.14 2.42
CA ILE A 126 12.98 12.29 3.15
C ILE A 126 13.20 12.70 4.60
N LEU A 127 14.19 12.11 5.28
CA LEU A 127 14.54 12.53 6.65
C LEU A 127 15.07 13.97 6.70
N ILE A 128 15.84 14.40 5.69
CA ILE A 128 16.35 15.78 5.58
C ILE A 128 15.21 16.77 5.34
N LEU A 129 14.18 16.38 4.58
CA LEU A 129 12.97 17.16 4.34
C LEU A 129 12.04 17.25 5.57
N GLY A 130 12.42 16.62 6.70
CA GLY A 130 11.64 16.65 7.93
C GLY A 130 10.62 15.51 8.06
N GLY A 131 10.69 14.51 7.18
CA GLY A 131 9.90 13.29 7.31
C GLY A 131 10.30 12.46 8.53
N ASN A 132 9.38 11.63 9.00
CA ASN A 132 9.64 10.72 10.11
C ASN A 132 10.29 9.40 9.63
N ALA A 133 10.61 8.49 10.56
CA ALA A 133 11.22 7.20 10.22
C ALA A 133 10.31 6.31 9.35
N ALA A 134 8.98 6.41 9.49
CA ALA A 134 8.04 5.68 8.66
C ALA A 134 8.02 6.22 7.21
N ASP A 135 7.99 7.54 7.03
CA ASP A 135 8.01 8.19 5.72
C ASP A 135 9.27 7.82 4.94
N ALA A 136 10.42 7.85 5.63
CA ALA A 136 11.71 7.46 5.07
C ALA A 136 11.74 6.00 4.63
N SER A 137 11.17 5.10 5.45
CA SER A 137 11.04 3.68 5.10
C SER A 137 10.10 3.44 3.92
N ILE A 138 8.96 4.13 3.83
CA ILE A 138 8.02 4.01 2.70
C ILE A 138 8.71 4.45 1.41
N ALA A 139 9.41 5.59 1.42
CA ALA A 139 10.14 6.07 0.24
C ALA A 139 11.26 5.10 -0.19
N ALA A 140 11.99 4.55 0.78
CA ALA A 140 13.02 3.55 0.53
C ALA A 140 12.42 2.24 -0.05
N LEU A 141 11.29 1.77 0.47
CA LEU A 141 10.58 0.58 -0.02
C LEU A 141 10.05 0.77 -1.44
N LEU A 142 9.50 1.95 -1.75
CA LEU A 142 9.06 2.28 -3.11
C LEU A 142 10.25 2.30 -4.09
N CYS A 143 11.40 2.86 -3.67
CA CYS A 143 12.62 2.81 -4.46
C CYS A 143 13.10 1.37 -4.69
N LEU A 144 13.14 0.54 -3.65
CA LEU A 144 13.53 -0.87 -3.75
C LEU A 144 12.60 -1.66 -4.69
N GLY A 145 11.29 -1.38 -4.67
CA GLY A 145 10.34 -2.00 -5.58
C GLY A 145 10.61 -1.72 -7.07
N VAL A 146 11.28 -0.61 -7.38
CA VAL A 146 11.69 -0.25 -8.73
C VAL A 146 13.09 -0.78 -9.06
N VAL A 147 14.04 -0.64 -8.14
CA VAL A 147 15.45 -0.98 -8.40
C VAL A 147 15.72 -2.48 -8.24
N GLN A 148 15.03 -3.15 -7.31
CA GLN A 148 15.19 -4.56 -6.99
C GLN A 148 13.86 -5.34 -7.11
N PRO A 149 13.26 -5.40 -8.32
CA PRO A 149 11.94 -6.01 -8.54
C PRO A 149 11.91 -7.53 -8.30
N GLN A 150 13.07 -8.19 -8.37
CA GLN A 150 13.20 -9.64 -8.12
C GLN A 150 13.01 -10.00 -6.63
N SER A 151 13.24 -9.05 -5.72
CA SER A 151 13.19 -9.29 -4.27
C SER A 151 12.13 -8.45 -3.55
N SER A 152 11.73 -7.30 -4.11
CA SER A 152 10.70 -6.45 -3.54
C SER A 152 9.80 -5.91 -4.65
N GLY A 153 8.49 -5.80 -4.41
CA GLY A 153 7.55 -5.34 -5.42
C GLY A 153 6.20 -4.93 -4.83
N LEU A 154 5.49 -4.07 -5.54
CA LEU A 154 4.21 -3.49 -5.11
C LEU A 154 3.10 -4.54 -4.91
N GLY A 155 3.17 -5.67 -5.62
CA GLY A 155 2.17 -6.73 -5.55
C GLY A 155 2.41 -7.77 -4.44
N GLY A 156 3.46 -7.60 -3.63
CA GLY A 156 3.78 -8.50 -2.52
C GLY A 156 3.18 -8.05 -1.18
N GLY A 157 3.86 -8.39 -0.10
CA GLY A 157 3.58 -7.89 1.25
C GLY A 157 4.86 -7.43 1.93
N PHE A 158 4.74 -6.54 2.91
CA PHE A 158 5.85 -6.12 3.76
C PHE A 158 5.39 -6.09 5.22
N LEU A 159 6.34 -6.30 6.13
CA LEU A 159 6.13 -6.13 7.56
C LEU A 159 7.01 -4.99 8.04
N MET A 160 6.41 -4.03 8.73
CA MET A 160 7.09 -2.86 9.26
C MET A 160 6.94 -2.85 10.79
N THR A 161 8.06 -2.92 11.51
CA THR A 161 8.07 -2.76 12.96
C THR A 161 8.41 -1.32 13.32
N LEU A 162 7.43 -0.61 13.87
CA LEU A 162 7.60 0.76 14.34
C LEU A 162 7.78 0.77 15.85
N PHE A 163 8.92 1.31 16.28
CA PHE A 163 9.17 1.63 17.68
C PHE A 163 8.93 3.13 17.87
N ASN A 164 7.74 3.48 18.35
CA ASN A 164 7.59 4.69 19.14
C ASN A 164 7.87 4.26 20.59
N GLY A 165 8.38 5.14 21.46
CA GLY A 165 8.79 4.79 22.83
C GLY A 165 7.74 4.10 23.72
N TRP A 166 6.52 3.91 23.22
CA TRP A 166 5.44 3.08 23.77
C TRP A 166 4.99 2.05 22.69
N VAL A 167 4.86 0.78 23.11
CA VAL A 167 4.77 -0.46 22.29
C VAL A 167 3.91 -0.41 21.00
N THR A 168 4.45 -1.13 20.01
CA THR A 168 4.22 -1.26 18.55
C THR A 168 2.83 -1.70 18.05
N LEU A 169 2.37 -1.05 16.98
CA LEU A 169 1.39 -1.55 16.00
C LEU A 169 2.15 -2.30 14.88
N ILE A 170 1.78 -3.55 14.65
CA ILE A 170 2.15 -4.31 13.43
C ILE A 170 0.99 -4.07 12.46
N LEU A 171 1.28 -3.50 11.28
CA LEU A 171 0.32 -3.34 10.18
C LEU A 171 0.37 -4.56 9.26
#